data_AF-A0A1H7GWZ4-F1
#
_entry.id   AF-A0A1H7GWZ4-F1
#
_cell.length_a   1.000
_cell.length_b   1.000
_cell.length_c   1.000
_cell.angle_alpha   90.00
_cell.angle_beta   90.00
_cell.angle_gamma   90.00
#
_symmetry.space_group_name_H-M   'P 1'
#
loop_
_entity.id
_entity.type
_entity.pdbx_description
1 polymer ?
#
loop_
_entity_poly.entity_id
_entity_poly.type
_entity_poly.pdbx_seq_one_letter_code
_entity_poly.pdbx_strand_id
1 'polypeptide(L)'
;MAHSVSPTRADGSSAAAEPSIGTLVQSAMADVSTLIRGEVELAKSEIGASAKKGAIGGGMFGAAGVVAGFSMFFLFIALAEGLTALGVPRWLSYLIVWVALIVVAGLLALIGKRLIKKIEKPERTIESLRELPEVMHREAPGARRRDVPTVSGGKVQLRGNGPYRV
;
A
#
# COMPACT_ATOMS: atom_id res chain seq x y z
N MET A 1 54.14 -15.76 45.22
CA MET A 1 54.11 -14.30 45.01
C MET A 1 52.76 -13.80 45.50
N ALA A 2 52.76 -12.94 46.51
CA ALA A 2 51.57 -12.37 47.12
C ALA A 2 51.08 -11.18 46.29
N HIS A 3 49.81 -11.16 45.90
CA HIS A 3 49.13 -9.95 45.42
C HIS A 3 48.18 -9.46 46.51
N SER A 4 48.60 -8.36 47.12
CA SER A 4 47.90 -7.61 48.15
C SER A 4 46.59 -7.04 47.62
N VAL A 5 45.48 -7.38 48.27
CA VAL A 5 44.19 -6.72 48.10
C VAL A 5 44.22 -5.44 48.95
N SER A 6 44.26 -4.29 48.29
CA SER A 6 44.06 -3.00 48.95
C SER A 6 42.57 -2.86 49.33
N PRO A 7 42.21 -2.58 50.59
CA PRO A 7 40.85 -2.22 50.92
C PRO A 7 40.59 -0.83 50.35
N THR A 8 39.76 -0.75 49.31
CA THR A 8 39.21 0.51 48.82
C THR A 8 38.44 1.17 49.96
N ARG A 9 38.96 2.32 50.39
CA ARG A 9 38.38 3.22 51.38
C ARG A 9 36.94 3.52 50.99
N ALA A 10 35.99 3.25 51.87
CA ALA A 10 34.63 3.75 51.75
C ALA A 10 34.67 5.28 51.98
N ASP A 11 34.88 6.04 50.92
CA ASP A 11 34.66 7.48 50.94
C ASP A 11 33.17 7.76 50.73
N GLY A 12 32.60 8.40 51.75
CA GLY A 12 31.46 9.32 51.71
C GLY A 12 30.34 9.03 50.72
N SER A 13 29.24 8.47 51.24
CA SER A 13 27.87 8.93 50.99
C SER A 13 27.70 9.96 49.86
N SER A 14 27.60 9.49 48.62
CA SER A 14 26.47 9.94 47.81
C SER A 14 25.33 9.00 48.15
N ALA A 15 24.43 9.45 49.03
CA ALA A 15 23.11 8.84 49.09
C ALA A 15 22.59 8.85 47.66
N ALA A 16 22.45 7.67 47.05
CA ALA A 16 21.82 7.52 45.76
C ALA A 16 20.40 8.09 45.92
N ALA A 17 20.23 9.36 45.54
CA ALA A 17 18.93 9.99 45.50
C ALA A 17 18.08 9.12 44.59
N GLU A 18 17.01 8.52 45.12
CA GLU A 18 16.11 7.73 44.31
C GLU A 18 15.66 8.60 43.13
N PRO A 19 15.73 8.07 41.89
CA PRO A 19 15.37 8.83 40.72
C PRO A 19 13.94 9.36 40.90
N SER A 20 13.79 10.67 40.74
CA SER A 20 12.47 11.29 40.85
C SER A 20 11.50 10.62 39.88
N ILE A 21 10.21 10.60 40.21
CA ILE A 21 9.19 10.01 39.32
C ILE A 21 9.24 10.64 37.92
N GLY A 22 9.58 11.91 37.80
CA GLY A 22 9.81 12.58 36.51
C GLY A 22 10.96 11.97 35.72
N THR A 23 12.07 11.63 36.38
CA THR A 23 13.23 10.98 35.76
C THR A 23 12.90 9.56 35.29
N LEU A 24 12.12 8.80 36.06
CA LEU A 24 11.68 7.45 35.68
C LEU A 24 10.74 7.48 34.48
N VAL A 25 9.77 8.41 34.46
CA VAL A 25 8.88 8.59 33.31
C VAL A 25 9.67 9.01 32.07
N GLN A 26 10.62 9.93 32.22
CA GLN A 26 11.47 10.36 31.10
C GLN A 26 12.32 9.20 30.54
N SER A 27 12.87 8.34 31.41
CA SER A 27 13.60 7.13 30.99
C SER A 27 12.69 6.14 30.26
N ALA A 28 11.52 5.83 30.82
CA ALA A 28 10.59 4.89 30.19
C ALA A 28 10.10 5.39 28.82
N MET A 29 9.87 6.70 28.66
CA MET A 29 9.52 7.29 27.37
C MET A 29 10.68 7.24 26.37
N ALA A 30 11.92 7.38 26.84
CA ALA A 30 13.11 7.21 26.00
C ALA A 30 13.27 5.75 25.53
N ASP A 31 12.99 4.78 26.38
CA ASP A 31 13.03 3.35 26.04
C ASP A 31 11.95 2.98 25.02
N VAL A 32 10.72 3.46 25.21
CA VAL A 32 9.63 3.28 24.23
C VAL A 32 9.98 3.90 22.88
N SER A 33 10.55 5.11 22.88
CA SER A 33 11.01 5.77 21.65
C SER A 33 12.08 4.94 20.93
N THR A 34 12.97 4.29 21.68
CA THR A 34 14.03 3.43 21.16
C THR A 34 13.45 2.15 20.55
N LEU A 35 12.49 1.50 21.20
CA LEU A 35 11.80 0.33 20.68
C LEU A 35 11.06 0.64 19.37
N ILE A 36 10.31 1.75 19.32
CA ILE A 36 9.58 2.16 18.12
C ILE A 36 10.56 2.40 16.96
N ARG A 37 11.68 3.08 17.21
CA ARG A 37 12.71 3.30 16.18
C ARG A 37 13.30 1.98 15.68
N GLY A 38 13.58 1.04 16.59
CA GLY A 38 14.05 -0.30 16.24
C GLY A 38 13.07 -1.07 15.34
N GLU A 39 11.78 -1.02 15.67
CA GLU A 39 10.74 -1.69 14.88
C GLU A 39 10.60 -1.07 13.47
N VAL A 40 10.72 0.26 13.37
CA VAL A 40 10.71 0.97 12.09
C VAL A 40 11.96 0.63 11.26
N GLU A 41 13.14 0.59 11.87
CA GLU A 41 14.38 0.21 11.18
C GLU A 41 14.32 -1.24 10.68
N LEU A 42 13.80 -2.15 11.51
CA LEU A 42 13.61 -3.55 11.15
C LEU A 42 12.62 -3.67 9.99
N ALA A 43 11.44 -3.08 10.11
CA ALA A 43 10.42 -3.09 9.05
C ALA A 43 10.96 -2.48 7.76
N LYS A 44 11.73 -1.39 7.83
CA LYS A 44 12.36 -0.77 6.65
C LYS A 44 13.36 -1.72 5.98
N SER A 45 14.13 -2.48 6.76
CA SER A 45 15.08 -3.46 6.22
C SER A 45 14.38 -4.64 5.55
N GLU A 46 13.29 -5.14 6.14
CA GLU A 46 12.54 -6.28 5.63
C GLU A 46 11.72 -5.91 4.40
N ILE A 47 11.01 -4.76 4.45
CA ILE A 47 10.28 -4.21 3.31
C ILE A 47 11.26 -3.87 2.19
N GLY A 48 12.40 -3.25 2.49
CA GLY A 48 13.41 -2.90 1.48
C GLY A 48 13.97 -4.13 0.76
N ALA A 49 14.33 -5.17 1.50
CA ALA A 49 14.81 -6.42 0.94
C ALA A 49 13.74 -7.12 0.09
N SER A 50 12.50 -7.16 0.57
CA SER A 50 11.37 -7.76 -0.12
C SER A 50 10.99 -6.99 -1.38
N ALA A 51 10.95 -5.67 -1.32
CA ALA A 51 10.68 -4.78 -2.45
C ALA A 51 11.76 -4.92 -3.52
N LYS A 52 13.05 -4.99 -3.15
CA LYS A 52 14.14 -5.22 -4.10
C LYS A 52 14.01 -6.56 -4.82
N LYS A 53 13.76 -7.64 -4.08
CA LYS A 53 13.53 -8.97 -4.66
C LYS A 53 12.32 -8.98 -5.57
N GLY A 54 11.22 -8.35 -5.15
CA GLY A 54 10.01 -8.18 -5.95
C GLY A 54 10.25 -7.39 -7.23
N ALA A 55 11.02 -6.30 -7.16
CA ALA A 55 11.37 -5.48 -8.32
C ALA A 55 12.26 -6.24 -9.31
N ILE A 56 13.27 -6.96 -8.82
CA ILE A 56 14.14 -7.79 -9.68
C ILE A 56 13.31 -8.93 -10.29
N GLY A 57 12.50 -9.63 -9.50
CA GLY A 57 11.61 -10.69 -9.97
C GLY A 57 10.63 -10.19 -11.03
N GLY A 58 9.95 -9.08 -10.75
CA GLY A 58 9.03 -8.43 -11.70
C GLY A 58 9.74 -7.97 -12.97
N GLY A 59 10.94 -7.40 -12.85
CA GLY A 59 11.78 -7.01 -13.98
C GLY A 59 12.19 -8.21 -14.85
N MET A 60 12.61 -9.32 -14.23
CA MET A 60 12.95 -10.56 -14.94
C MET A 60 11.74 -11.17 -15.64
N PHE A 61 10.57 -11.21 -14.99
CA PHE A 61 9.34 -11.69 -15.61
C PHE A 61 8.89 -10.77 -16.77
N GLY A 62 9.02 -9.46 -16.61
CA GLY A 62 8.76 -8.50 -17.68
C GLY A 62 9.69 -8.71 -18.87
N ALA A 63 11.00 -8.85 -18.62
CA ALA A 63 11.99 -9.14 -19.65
C ALA A 63 11.72 -10.49 -20.34
N ALA A 64 11.40 -11.54 -19.59
CA ALA A 64 11.02 -12.85 -20.14
C ALA A 64 9.78 -12.74 -21.03
N GLY A 65 8.78 -11.97 -20.63
CA GLY A 65 7.59 -11.69 -21.44
C GLY A 65 7.91 -10.97 -22.75
N VAL A 66 8.79 -9.96 -22.71
CA VAL A 66 9.26 -9.26 -23.92
C VAL A 66 10.01 -10.22 -24.84
N VAL A 67 10.95 -11.00 -24.31
CA VAL A 67 11.71 -12.00 -25.09
C VAL A 67 10.75 -13.00 -25.73
N ALA A 68 9.85 -13.61 -24.96
CA ALA A 68 8.87 -14.56 -25.48
C ALA A 68 7.95 -13.93 -26.55
N GLY A 69 7.52 -12.69 -26.33
CA GLY A 69 6.71 -11.93 -27.29
C GLY A 69 7.44 -11.71 -28.62
N PHE A 70 8.71 -11.28 -28.59
CA PHE A 70 9.52 -11.13 -29.81
C PHE A 70 9.88 -12.49 -30.44
N SER A 71 10.12 -13.53 -29.66
CA SER A 71 10.38 -14.88 -30.17
C SER A 71 9.18 -15.47 -30.91
N MET A 72 7.96 -15.00 -30.65
CA MET A 72 6.75 -15.50 -31.29
C MET A 72 6.78 -15.33 -32.82
N PHE A 73 7.41 -14.27 -33.33
CA PHE A 73 7.60 -14.08 -34.78
C PHE A 73 8.39 -15.23 -35.41
N PHE A 74 9.48 -15.65 -34.75
CA PHE A 74 10.29 -16.78 -35.19
C PHE A 74 9.54 -18.10 -35.09
N LEU A 75 8.71 -18.28 -34.05
CA LEU A 75 7.86 -19.46 -33.92
C LEU A 75 6.87 -19.57 -35.10
N PHE A 76 6.20 -18.47 -35.47
CA PHE A 76 5.24 -18.52 -36.59
C PHE A 76 5.92 -18.73 -37.95
N ILE A 77 7.12 -18.18 -38.15
CA ILE A 77 7.94 -18.48 -39.32
C ILE A 77 8.29 -19.97 -39.33
N ALA A 78 8.76 -20.53 -38.21
CA ALA A 78 9.11 -21.94 -38.10
C ALA A 78 7.91 -22.86 -38.37
N LEU A 79 6.72 -22.51 -37.90
CA LEU A 79 5.49 -23.25 -38.20
C LEU A 79 5.15 -23.22 -39.70
N ALA A 80 5.23 -22.04 -40.33
CA ALA A 80 4.96 -21.90 -41.76
C ALA A 80 5.99 -22.66 -42.62
N GLU A 81 7.27 -22.60 -42.26
CA GLU A 81 8.33 -23.37 -42.92
C GLU A 81 8.15 -24.88 -42.68
N GLY A 82 7.69 -25.29 -41.50
CA GLY A 82 7.32 -26.68 -41.21
C GLY A 82 6.19 -27.19 -42.10
N LEU A 83 5.13 -26.41 -42.32
CA LEU A 83 4.06 -26.74 -43.27
C LEU A 83 4.61 -26.82 -44.71
N THR A 84 5.53 -25.93 -45.06
CA THR A 84 6.18 -25.93 -46.38
C THR A 84 7.01 -27.20 -46.59
N ALA A 85 7.71 -27.67 -45.56
CA ALA A 85 8.46 -28.93 -45.57
C ALA A 85 7.56 -30.17 -45.73
N LEU A 86 6.27 -30.07 -45.37
CA LEU A 86 5.26 -31.12 -45.60
C LEU A 86 4.67 -31.08 -47.02
N GLY A 87 5.16 -30.20 -47.90
CA GLY A 87 4.74 -30.10 -49.30
C GLY A 87 3.65 -29.06 -49.56
N VAL A 88 3.24 -28.27 -48.56
CA VAL A 88 2.32 -27.15 -48.76
C VAL A 88 3.06 -26.02 -49.50
N PRO A 89 2.46 -25.39 -50.54
CA PRO A 89 3.07 -24.23 -51.18
C PRO A 89 3.39 -23.14 -50.15
N ARG A 90 4.62 -22.60 -50.19
CA ARG A 90 5.13 -21.69 -49.15
C ARG A 90 4.16 -20.56 -48.81
N TRP A 91 3.60 -19.88 -49.81
CA TRP A 91 2.63 -18.80 -49.62
C TRP A 91 1.37 -19.24 -48.86
N LEU A 92 0.90 -20.47 -49.10
CA LEU A 92 -0.28 -21.03 -48.46
C LEU A 92 0.01 -21.43 -47.01
N SER A 93 1.21 -21.93 -46.72
CA SER A 93 1.67 -22.22 -45.35
C SER A 93 1.58 -20.99 -44.45
N TYR A 94 2.09 -19.84 -44.90
CA TYR A 94 2.00 -18.58 -44.17
C TYR A 94 0.54 -18.12 -44.01
N LEU A 95 -0.29 -18.31 -45.03
CA LEU A 95 -1.71 -17.96 -44.98
C LEU A 95 -2.47 -18.82 -43.95
N ILE A 96 -2.18 -20.12 -43.88
CA ILE A 96 -2.77 -21.02 -42.87
C ILE A 96 -2.39 -20.58 -41.45
N VAL A 97 -1.11 -20.30 -41.21
CA VAL A 97 -0.65 -19.80 -39.90
C VAL A 97 -1.32 -18.47 -39.54
N TRP A 98 -1.45 -17.56 -40.51
CA TRP A 98 -2.13 -16.28 -40.30
C TRP A 98 -3.62 -16.47 -39.95
N VAL A 99 -4.35 -17.34 -40.67
CA VAL A 99 -5.76 -17.64 -40.35
C VAL A 99 -5.88 -18.23 -38.94
N ALA A 100 -4.98 -19.15 -38.56
CA ALA A 100 -4.96 -19.71 -37.21
C ALA A 100 -4.79 -18.61 -36.14
N LEU A 101 -3.95 -17.61 -36.39
CA LEU A 101 -3.76 -16.47 -35.49
C LEU A 101 -5.01 -15.60 -35.37
N ILE A 102 -5.71 -15.34 -36.47
CA ILE A 102 -7.00 -14.61 -36.43
C ILE A 102 -8.04 -15.37 -35.61
N VAL A 103 -8.10 -16.69 -35.72
CA VAL A 103 -9.00 -17.53 -34.91
C VAL A 103 -8.65 -17.41 -33.42
N VAL A 104 -7.38 -17.55 -33.06
CA VAL A 104 -6.93 -17.39 -31.66
C VAL A 104 -7.23 -15.98 -31.14
N ALA A 105 -6.95 -14.93 -31.92
CA ALA A 105 -7.26 -13.55 -31.56
C ALA A 105 -8.76 -13.34 -31.34
N GLY A 106 -9.60 -13.89 -32.21
CA GLY A 106 -11.05 -13.87 -32.07
C GLY A 106 -11.52 -14.55 -30.77
N LEU A 107 -10.98 -15.73 -30.45
CA LEU A 107 -11.30 -16.44 -29.20
C LEU A 107 -10.89 -15.63 -27.96
N LEU A 108 -9.67 -15.08 -27.95
CA LEU A 108 -9.19 -14.25 -26.84
C LEU A 108 -10.04 -12.98 -26.69
N ALA A 109 -10.42 -12.32 -27.79
CA ALA A 109 -11.30 -11.16 -27.76
C ALA A 109 -12.69 -11.50 -27.20
N LEU A 110 -13.24 -12.67 -27.55
CA LEU A 110 -14.52 -13.14 -27.01
C LEU A 110 -14.43 -13.44 -25.51
N ILE A 111 -13.37 -14.12 -25.07
CA ILE A 111 -13.12 -14.40 -23.64
C ILE A 111 -12.95 -13.09 -22.87
N GLY A 112 -12.11 -12.17 -23.37
CA GLY A 112 -11.89 -10.86 -22.78
C GLY A 112 -13.18 -10.05 -22.67
N LYS A 113 -14.01 -10.03 -23.73
CA LYS A 113 -15.33 -9.39 -23.73
C LYS A 113 -16.24 -9.98 -22.66
N ARG A 114 -16.24 -11.30 -22.48
CA ARG A 114 -17.04 -11.97 -21.43
C ARG A 114 -16.52 -11.64 -20.04
N LEU A 115 -15.21 -11.57 -19.85
CA LEU A 115 -14.60 -11.23 -18.56
C LEU A 115 -14.93 -9.79 -18.17
N ILE A 116 -14.76 -8.84 -19.09
CA ILE A 116 -15.11 -7.42 -18.88
C ILE A 116 -16.60 -7.26 -18.57
N LYS A 117 -17.48 -7.97 -19.30
CA LYS A 117 -18.93 -7.92 -19.05
C LYS A 117 -19.34 -8.43 -17.66
N LYS A 118 -18.52 -9.27 -17.03
CA LYS A 118 -18.77 -9.80 -15.68
C LYS A 118 -18.29 -8.84 -14.57
N ILE A 119 -17.52 -7.82 -14.92
CA ILE A 119 -17.08 -6.83 -13.93
C ILE A 119 -18.28 -5.92 -13.64
N GLU A 120 -18.87 -6.07 -12.45
CA GLU A 120 -19.88 -5.15 -11.95
C GLU A 120 -19.26 -3.75 -11.80
N LYS A 121 -19.98 -2.73 -12.27
CA LYS A 121 -19.54 -1.35 -12.08
C LYS A 121 -19.57 -1.04 -10.58
N PRO A 122 -18.59 -0.32 -10.02
CA PRO A 122 -18.62 0.06 -8.61
C PRO A 122 -19.63 1.20 -8.40
N GLU A 123 -20.92 0.86 -8.40
CA GLU A 123 -22.05 1.79 -8.37
C GLU A 123 -22.01 2.70 -7.15
N ARG A 124 -21.71 2.14 -5.96
CA ARG A 124 -21.60 2.91 -4.72
C ARG A 124 -20.46 3.93 -4.75
N THR A 125 -19.31 3.55 -5.29
CA THR A 125 -18.19 4.48 -5.46
C THR A 125 -18.56 5.60 -6.43
N ILE A 126 -19.25 5.26 -7.54
CA ILE A 126 -19.70 6.27 -8.51
C ILE A 126 -20.76 7.20 -7.90
N GLU A 127 -21.67 6.68 -7.08
CA GLU A 127 -22.71 7.44 -6.36
C GLU A 127 -22.08 8.40 -5.34
N SER A 128 -21.19 7.92 -4.47
CA SER A 128 -20.46 8.78 -3.52
C SER A 128 -19.64 9.87 -4.22
N LEU A 129 -19.03 9.57 -5.37
CA LEU A 129 -18.30 10.56 -6.17
C LEU A 129 -19.23 11.61 -6.81
N ARG A 130 -20.50 11.28 -7.09
CA ARG A 130 -21.50 12.23 -7.61
C ARG A 130 -22.05 13.16 -6.53
N GLU A 131 -22.06 12.72 -5.28
CA GLU A 131 -22.49 13.52 -4.12
C GLU A 131 -21.40 14.49 -3.62
N LEU A 132 -20.12 14.20 -3.88
CA LEU A 132 -18.99 15.07 -3.52
C LEU A 132 -19.14 16.56 -3.92
N PRO A 133 -19.57 16.92 -5.14
CA PRO A 133 -19.76 18.33 -5.51
C PRO A 133 -20.87 19.00 -4.70
N GLU A 134 -21.93 18.29 -4.32
CA GLU A 134 -23.02 18.83 -3.49
C GLU A 134 -22.55 19.12 -2.07
N VAL A 135 -21.69 18.26 -1.50
CA VAL A 135 -21.09 18.49 -0.18
C VAL A 135 -20.09 19.65 -0.23
N MET A 136 -19.34 19.78 -1.34
CA MET A 136 -18.38 20.88 -1.54
C MET A 136 -19.07 22.24 -1.73
N HIS A 137 -20.27 22.28 -2.32
CA HIS A 137 -21.04 23.51 -2.51
C HIS A 137 -21.93 23.87 -1.31
N ARG A 138 -22.18 22.94 -0.39
CA ARG A 138 -23.05 23.15 0.78
C ARG A 138 -22.36 23.76 1.99
N GLU A 139 -21.03 23.84 2.01
CA GLU A 139 -20.30 24.53 3.09
C GLU A 139 -19.63 25.81 2.58
N ALA A 140 -20.36 26.93 2.66
CA ALA A 140 -19.68 28.20 2.88
C ALA A 140 -18.95 28.11 4.25
N PRO A 141 -17.61 28.20 4.29
CA PRO A 141 -16.85 28.09 5.53
C PRO A 141 -17.29 29.21 6.50
N GLY A 142 -17.87 28.85 7.64
CA GLY A 142 -18.17 29.79 8.73
C GLY A 142 -19.63 29.94 9.18
N ALA A 143 -20.60 29.25 8.56
CA ALA A 143 -22.01 29.45 8.93
C ALA A 143 -22.51 28.62 10.15
N ARG A 144 -21.74 27.66 10.67
CA ARG A 144 -22.10 26.95 11.91
C ARG A 144 -21.50 27.64 13.13
N ARG A 145 -22.09 28.77 13.52
CA ARG A 145 -22.01 29.26 14.92
C ARG A 145 -22.76 28.24 15.80
N ARG A 146 -22.05 27.23 16.31
CA ARG A 146 -22.48 26.53 17.51
C ARG A 146 -21.98 27.35 18.68
N ASP A 147 -22.90 28.10 19.26
CA ASP A 147 -22.63 28.88 20.47
C ASP A 147 -22.38 27.89 21.60
N VAL A 148 -21.13 27.78 22.05
CA VAL A 148 -20.77 26.92 23.18
C VAL A 148 -21.40 27.48 24.46
N PRO A 149 -21.94 26.62 25.35
CA PRO A 149 -22.50 27.08 26.62
C PRO A 149 -21.39 27.76 27.43
N THR A 150 -21.56 29.03 27.76
CA THR A 150 -20.66 29.73 28.67
C THR A 150 -21.16 29.57 30.11
N VAL A 151 -20.26 29.16 31.00
CA VAL A 151 -20.56 28.99 32.43
C VAL A 151 -20.07 30.23 33.15
N SER A 152 -20.99 31.00 33.72
CA SER A 152 -20.68 32.11 34.62
C SER A 152 -21.44 31.94 35.92
N GLY A 153 -20.72 31.92 37.04
CA GLY A 153 -21.31 31.78 38.37
C GLY A 153 -21.93 30.40 38.68
N GLY A 154 -21.46 29.32 38.05
CA GLY A 154 -21.88 27.95 38.40
C GLY A 154 -23.24 27.51 37.84
N LYS A 155 -23.83 28.24 36.89
CA LYS A 155 -25.01 27.79 36.13
C LYS A 155 -24.78 27.92 34.63
N VAL A 156 -25.21 26.91 33.88
CA VAL A 156 -25.14 26.86 32.41
C VAL A 156 -26.38 27.55 31.85
N GLN A 157 -26.23 28.67 31.14
CA GLN A 157 -27.33 29.31 30.43
C GLN A 157 -27.26 29.01 28.94
N LEU A 158 -28.25 28.31 28.41
CA LEU A 158 -28.47 28.13 26.98
C LEU A 158 -29.35 29.28 26.49
N ARG A 159 -28.80 30.21 25.70
CA ARG A 159 -29.61 31.29 25.09
C ARG A 159 -30.22 30.78 23.79
N GLY A 160 -31.43 30.23 23.85
CA GLY A 160 -32.18 29.79 22.67
C GLY A 160 -33.50 29.12 23.06
N ASN A 161 -34.60 29.86 22.98
CA ASN A 161 -35.93 29.45 23.39
C ASN A 161 -36.57 28.46 22.40
N GLY A 162 -37.06 27.33 22.90
CA GLY A 162 -37.96 26.40 22.21
C GLY A 162 -38.31 25.23 23.12
N PRO A 163 -39.60 25.01 23.49
CA PRO A 163 -39.99 23.96 24.42
C PRO A 163 -39.87 22.58 23.76
N TYR A 164 -39.04 21.70 24.32
CA TYR A 164 -39.05 20.27 23.98
C TYR A 164 -40.04 19.55 24.91
N ARG A 165 -41.06 18.90 24.32
CA ARG A 165 -41.88 17.91 25.02
C ARG A 165 -41.12 16.58 25.07
N VAL A 166 -41.12 15.97 26.25
CA VAL A 166 -40.74 14.57 26.50
C VAL A 166 -41.87 13.66 26.08
#